data_AF-A0A699INT9-F1
#
_entry.id   AF-A0A699INT9-F1
#
_cell.length_a   1.000
_cell.length_b   1.000
_cell.length_c   1.000
_cell.angle_alpha   90.00
_cell.angle_beta   90.00
_cell.angle_gamma   90.00
#
_symmetry.space_group_name_H-M   'P 1'
#
loop_
_entity.id
_entity.type
_entity.pdbx_description
1 polymer ?
#
loop_
_entity_poly.entity_id
_entity_poly.type
_entity_poly.pdbx_seq_one_letter_code
_entity_poly.pdbx_strand_id
1 'polypeptide(L)'
;AARRWHKKEPPRSITTWDDLVSKFINEFFPPSRTTNLRNEISNFQQKFDESFHEAWERYEDLLRACLHHGFTELHKLDTFYNALNPADQDFLNAAAGGNLLEKVLKMR
;
A
#
# COMPACT_ATOMS: atom_id res chain seq x y z
N ALA A 1 13.12 12.85 -14.70
CA ALA A 1 13.52 13.36 -13.37
C ALA A 1 14.98 13.02 -13.04
N ALA A 2 15.40 11.75 -13.13
CA ALA A 2 16.75 11.27 -12.80
C ALA A 2 17.92 12.10 -13.34
N ARG A 3 17.94 12.45 -14.63
CA ARG A 3 19.00 13.30 -15.22
C ARG A 3 19.14 14.68 -14.54
N ARG A 4 18.03 15.26 -14.06
CA ARG A 4 18.06 16.55 -13.36
C ARG A 4 18.59 16.40 -11.95
N TRP A 5 18.20 15.34 -11.25
CA TRP A 5 18.73 15.00 -9.92
C TRP A 5 20.26 14.79 -9.96
N HIS A 6 20.76 13.95 -10.86
CA HIS A 6 22.20 13.67 -10.95
C HIS A 6 23.03 14.93 -11.20
N LYS A 7 22.52 15.90 -11.97
CA LYS A 7 23.20 17.18 -12.20
C LYS A 7 23.24 18.10 -10.96
N LYS A 8 22.40 17.87 -9.96
CA LYS A 8 22.36 18.62 -8.69
C LYS A 8 23.27 18.02 -7.62
N GLU A 9 23.66 16.76 -7.76
CA GLU A 9 24.53 16.09 -6.79
C GLU A 9 25.89 16.80 -6.73
N PRO A 10 26.44 17.00 -5.51
CA PRO A 10 27.75 17.62 -5.38
C PRO A 10 28.84 16.84 -6.13
N PRO A 11 29.88 17.52 -6.66
CA PRO A 11 31.01 16.83 -7.27
C PRO A 11 31.61 15.80 -6.32
N ARG A 12 31.98 14.62 -6.84
CA ARG A 12 32.56 13.50 -6.09
C ARG A 12 31.68 12.93 -4.96
N SER A 13 30.38 13.21 -4.97
CA SER A 13 29.44 12.62 -3.99
C SER A 13 28.99 11.20 -4.35
N ILE A 14 29.12 10.80 -5.62
CA ILE A 14 28.87 9.44 -6.11
C ILE A 14 30.21 8.92 -6.63
N THR A 15 30.87 8.07 -5.87
CA THR A 15 32.20 7.51 -6.21
C THR A 15 32.17 6.01 -6.42
N THR A 16 31.16 5.34 -5.86
CA THR A 16 30.92 3.90 -5.99
C THR A 16 29.52 3.63 -6.54
N TRP A 17 29.27 2.38 -6.93
CA TRP A 17 27.92 1.92 -7.27
C TRP A 17 26.97 2.03 -6.07
N ASP A 18 27.44 1.70 -4.87
CA ASP A 18 26.64 1.75 -3.66
C ASP A 18 26.23 3.19 -3.30
N ASP A 19 27.10 4.19 -3.54
CA ASP A 19 26.76 5.61 -3.39
C ASP A 19 25.61 6.00 -4.33
N LEU A 20 25.70 5.58 -5.60
CA LEU A 20 24.70 5.88 -6.62
C LEU A 20 23.35 5.28 -6.23
N VAL A 21 23.34 3.98 -5.90
CA VAL A 21 22.13 3.25 -5.53
C VAL A 21 21.50 3.86 -4.28
N SER A 22 22.29 4.10 -3.25
CA SER A 22 21.79 4.65 -1.98
C SER A 22 21.18 6.04 -2.17
N LYS A 23 21.85 6.94 -2.88
CA LYS A 23 21.32 8.29 -3.13
C LYS A 23 20.10 8.28 -4.05
N PHE A 24 20.10 7.44 -5.08
CA PHE A 24 18.97 7.29 -6.00
C PHE A 24 17.72 6.78 -5.27
N ILE A 25 17.87 5.74 -4.44
CA ILE A 25 16.77 5.22 -3.61
C ILE A 25 16.28 6.32 -2.66
N ASN A 26 17.17 7.03 -1.98
CA ASN A 26 16.75 8.08 -1.05
C ASN A 26 16.02 9.26 -1.73
N GLU A 27 16.40 9.62 -2.96
CA GLU A 27 15.73 10.68 -3.72
C GLU A 27 14.35 10.23 -4.25
N PHE A 28 14.28 9.07 -4.89
CA PHE A 28 13.09 8.66 -5.66
C PHE A 28 12.16 7.72 -4.89
N PHE A 29 12.71 6.93 -3.97
CA PHE A 29 12.02 5.92 -3.18
C PHE A 29 12.44 5.97 -1.71
N PRO A 30 12.33 7.15 -1.04
CA PRO A 30 12.84 7.33 0.31
C PRO A 30 12.24 6.26 1.25
N PRO A 31 13.08 5.54 2.04
CA PRO A 31 12.60 4.50 2.93
C PRO A 31 11.51 4.96 3.90
N SER A 32 11.57 6.22 4.35
CA SER A 32 10.53 6.83 5.19
C SER A 32 9.17 6.88 4.51
N ARG A 33 9.11 7.22 3.22
CA ARG A 33 7.87 7.23 2.44
C ARG A 33 7.33 5.80 2.26
N THR A 34 8.20 4.84 1.95
CA THR A 34 7.79 3.43 1.84
C THR A 34 7.23 2.91 3.17
N THR A 35 7.88 3.23 4.30
CA THR A 35 7.41 2.86 5.63
C THR A 35 6.06 3.51 5.94
N ASN A 36 5.89 4.81 5.67
CA ASN A 36 4.63 5.52 5.90
C ASN A 36 3.50 4.90 5.07
N LEU A 37 3.70 4.64 3.78
CA LEU A 37 2.69 4.00 2.94
C LEU A 37 2.34 2.59 3.44
N ARG A 38 3.32 1.79 3.86
CA ARG A 38 3.05 0.46 4.46
C ARG A 38 2.21 0.57 5.74
N ASN A 39 2.48 1.58 6.57
CA ASN A 39 1.70 1.84 7.78
C ASN A 39 0.28 2.31 7.43
N GLU A 40 0.11 3.17 6.42
CA GLU A 40 -1.21 3.62 5.96
C GLU A 40 -2.04 2.46 5.39
N ILE A 41 -1.41 1.54 4.65
CA ILE A 41 -2.06 0.32 4.17
C ILE A 41 -2.47 -0.56 5.35
N SER A 42 -1.56 -0.85 6.28
CA SER A 42 -1.80 -1.79 7.38
C SER A 42 -2.82 -1.26 8.41
N ASN A 43 -2.86 0.05 8.61
CA ASN A 43 -3.80 0.72 9.51
C ASN A 43 -4.98 1.35 8.76
N PHE A 44 -5.26 0.90 7.54
CA PHE A 44 -6.36 1.42 6.77
C PHE A 44 -7.67 1.27 7.55
N GLN A 45 -8.51 2.29 7.50
CA GLN A 45 -9.85 2.33 8.08
C GLN A 45 -10.74 3.08 7.10
N GLN A 46 -11.95 2.57 6.90
CA GLN A 46 -13.00 3.30 6.21
C GLN A 46 -13.40 4.51 7.06
N LYS A 47 -13.56 5.67 6.40
CA LYS A 47 -14.03 6.87 7.11
C LYS A 47 -15.55 6.82 7.32
N PHE A 48 -16.03 7.55 8.32
CA PHE A 48 -17.45 7.54 8.69
C PHE A 48 -18.42 7.94 7.55
N ASP A 49 -18.00 8.86 6.70
CA ASP A 49 -18.77 9.42 5.58
C ASP A 49 -18.34 8.89 4.21
N GLU A 50 -17.45 7.90 4.18
CA GLU A 50 -16.88 7.35 2.95
C GLU A 50 -17.67 6.11 2.53
N SER A 51 -18.12 6.10 1.28
CA SER A 51 -18.78 4.92 0.70
C SER A 51 -17.80 3.76 0.53
N PHE A 52 -18.33 2.54 0.44
CA PHE A 52 -17.53 1.35 0.14
C PHE A 52 -16.61 1.53 -1.07
N HIS A 53 -17.13 2.12 -2.15
CA HIS A 53 -16.38 2.31 -3.39
C HIS A 53 -15.23 3.30 -3.22
N GLU A 54 -15.47 4.44 -2.57
CA GLU A 54 -14.42 5.42 -2.28
C GLU A 54 -13.32 4.84 -1.37
N ALA A 55 -13.72 4.04 -0.37
CA ALA A 55 -12.78 3.34 0.49
C ALA A 55 -11.93 2.34 -0.30
N TRP A 56 -12.55 1.57 -1.20
CA TRP A 56 -11.84 0.64 -2.08
C TRP A 56 -10.84 1.34 -3.00
N GLU A 57 -11.25 2.40 -3.70
CA GLU A 57 -10.36 3.16 -4.57
C GLU A 57 -9.17 3.74 -3.81
N ARG A 58 -9.41 4.32 -2.62
CA ARG A 58 -8.35 4.86 -1.77
C ARG A 58 -7.37 3.77 -1.31
N TYR A 59 -7.88 2.59 -0.98
CA TYR A 59 -7.05 1.45 -0.61
C TYR A 59 -6.19 0.98 -1.79
N GLU A 60 -6.76 0.86 -2.99
CA GLU A 60 -6.01 0.48 -4.19
C GLU A 60 -4.94 1.52 -4.55
N ASP A 61 -5.22 2.81 -4.39
CA ASP A 61 -4.26 3.88 -4.65
C ASP A 61 -3.06 3.82 -3.69
N LEU A 62 -3.29 3.49 -2.42
CA LEU A 62 -2.20 3.25 -1.45
C LEU A 62 -1.34 2.05 -1.88
N LEU A 63 -1.94 0.95 -2.34
CA LEU A 63 -1.22 -0.21 -2.85
C LEU A 63 -0.40 0.14 -4.10
N ARG A 64 -0.97 0.90 -5.06
CA ARG A 64 -0.27 1.36 -6.27
C ARG A 64 0.88 2.31 -5.94
N ALA A 65 0.72 3.16 -4.93
CA ALA A 65 1.76 4.07 -4.46
C ALA A 65 2.95 3.34 -3.81
N CYS A 66 2.74 2.13 -3.30
CA CYS A 66 3.75 1.32 -2.62
C CYS A 66 4.04 0.01 -3.39
N LEU A 67 4.54 0.09 -4.62
CA LEU A 67 4.77 -1.08 -5.50
C LEU A 67 5.60 -2.22 -4.87
N HIS A 68 6.43 -1.92 -3.87
CA HIS A 68 7.26 -2.90 -3.15
C HIS A 68 6.72 -3.22 -1.75
N HIS A 69 5.39 -3.14 -1.56
CA HIS A 69 4.77 -3.28 -0.25
C HIS A 69 4.93 -4.68 0.38
N GLY A 70 5.06 -5.74 -0.43
CA GLY A 70 5.29 -7.12 0.06
C GLY A 70 4.05 -7.85 0.60
N PHE A 71 2.91 -7.16 0.74
CA PHE A 71 1.63 -7.78 1.11
C PHE A 71 1.13 -8.82 0.10
N THR A 72 0.71 -9.98 0.62
CA THR A 72 0.01 -11.02 -0.15
C THR A 72 -1.44 -10.60 -0.42
N GLU A 73 -2.08 -11.19 -1.44
CA GLU A 73 -3.50 -10.91 -1.74
C GLU A 73 -4.43 -11.19 -0.54
N LEU A 74 -4.12 -12.23 0.24
CA LEU A 74 -4.88 -12.51 1.47
C LEU A 74 -4.70 -11.40 2.51
N HIS A 75 -3.48 -10.92 2.72
CA HIS A 75 -3.25 -9.84 3.68
C HIS A 75 -3.96 -8.54 3.25
N LYS A 76 -3.97 -8.25 1.95
CA LYS A 76 -4.71 -7.10 1.39
C LYS A 76 -6.21 -7.23 1.66
N LEU A 77 -6.78 -8.40 1.36
CA LEU A 77 -8.19 -8.67 1.57
C LEU A 77 -8.57 -8.57 3.05
N ASP A 78 -7.79 -9.21 3.93
CA ASP A 78 -8.01 -9.20 5.38
C ASP A 78 -7.97 -7.78 5.94
N THR A 79 -6.96 -7.01 5.54
CA THR A 79 -6.81 -5.61 5.97
C THR A 79 -7.98 -4.76 5.50
N PHE A 80 -8.37 -4.86 4.22
CA PHE A 80 -9.51 -4.10 3.70
C PHE A 80 -10.82 -4.50 4.36
N TYR A 81 -11.11 -5.80 4.47
CA TYR A 81 -12.34 -6.29 5.09
C TYR A 81 -12.47 -5.83 6.55
N ASN A 82 -11.41 -5.98 7.35
CA ASN A 82 -11.42 -5.59 8.77
C ASN A 82 -11.48 -4.07 8.98
N ALA A 83 -11.16 -3.29 7.95
CA ALA A 83 -11.21 -1.83 7.97
C ALA A 83 -12.60 -1.25 7.64
N LEU A 84 -13.50 -2.06 7.09
CA LEU A 84 -14.85 -1.63 6.72
C LEU A 84 -15.72 -1.44 7.95
N ASN A 85 -16.71 -0.56 7.82
CA ASN A 85 -17.79 -0.47 8.78
C ASN A 85 -18.64 -1.76 8.78
N PRO A 86 -19.41 -2.05 9.86
CA PRO A 86 -20.17 -3.28 9.96
C PRO A 86 -21.19 -3.49 8.84
N ALA A 87 -21.82 -2.43 8.33
CA ALA A 87 -22.83 -2.56 7.27
C ALA A 87 -22.20 -3.01 5.94
N ASP A 88 -21.01 -2.48 5.60
CA ASP A 88 -20.29 -2.88 4.40
C ASP A 88 -19.67 -4.29 4.54
N GLN A 89 -19.26 -4.69 5.75
CA GLN A 89 -18.87 -6.08 6.02
C GLN A 89 -20.05 -7.04 5.82
N ASP A 90 -21.23 -6.71 6.35
CA ASP A 90 -22.44 -7.52 6.19
C ASP A 90 -22.85 -7.63 4.71
N PHE A 91 -22.78 -6.53 3.96
CA PHE A 91 -23.01 -6.52 2.52
C PHE A 91 -22.07 -7.48 1.79
N LEU A 92 -20.76 -7.43 2.08
CA LEU A 92 -19.78 -8.34 1.47
C LEU A 92 -20.04 -9.80 1.83
N ASN A 93 -20.36 -10.08 3.09
CA ASN A 93 -20.67 -11.43 3.55
C ASN A 93 -21.95 -11.98 2.87
N ALA A 94 -22.97 -11.15 2.70
CA ALA A 94 -24.18 -11.52 1.99
C ALA A 94 -23.90 -11.83 0.51
N ALA A 95 -23.13 -10.96 -0.17
CA ALA A 95 -22.73 -11.15 -1.57
C ALA A 95 -21.85 -12.40 -1.76
N ALA A 96 -21.00 -12.72 -0.79
CA ALA A 96 -20.19 -13.92 -0.77
C ALA A 96 -20.98 -15.18 -0.42
N GLY A 97 -22.22 -15.05 0.09
CA GLY A 97 -23.04 -16.16 0.58
C GLY A 97 -22.51 -16.81 1.86
N GLY A 98 -22.02 -15.99 2.80
CA GLY A 98 -21.38 -16.39 4.05
C GLY A 98 -20.13 -15.56 4.35
N ASN A 99 -19.48 -15.80 5.50
CA ASN A 99 -18.29 -15.04 5.88
C ASN A 99 -17.20 -15.12 4.80
N LEU A 100 -16.82 -13.97 4.24
CA LEU A 100 -15.89 -13.89 3.12
C LEU A 100 -14.50 -14.43 3.48
N LEU A 101 -13.95 -14.02 4.63
CA LEU A 101 -12.62 -14.44 5.07
C LEU A 101 -12.56 -15.95 5.32
N GLU A 102 -13.58 -16.53 5.96
CA GLU A 102 -13.65 -17.98 6.14
C GLU A 102 -13.68 -18.74 4.82
N LYS A 103 -14.43 -18.23 3.84
CA LYS A 103 -14.53 -18.86 2.51
C LYS A 103 -13.18 -18.85 1.80
N VAL A 104 -12.46 -17.73 1.84
CA VAL A 104 -11.13 -17.61 1.23
C VAL A 104 -10.09 -18.50 1.91
N LEU A 105 -10.15 -18.64 3.24
CA LEU A 105 -9.25 -19.53 3.98
C LEU A 105 -9.53 -21.01 3.68
N LYS A 106 -10.79 -21.40 3.47
CA LYS A 106 -11.22 -22.77 3.14
C LYS A 106 -10.90 -23.19 1.69
N MET A 107 -10.56 -22.23 0.81
CA MET A 107 -10.23 -22.49 -0.59
C MET A 107 -8.74 -22.77 -0.85
N ARG A 108 -7.90 -22.67 0.19
CA ARG A 108 -6.48 -23.05 0.15
C ARG A 108 -6.30 -24.52 0.49
#